data_AF-A0AB36DMM6-F1
#
_entry.id   AF-A0AB36DMM6-F1
#
_cell.length_a   1.000
_cell.length_b   1.000
_cell.length_c   1.000
_cell.angle_alpha   90.00
_cell.angle_beta   90.00
_cell.angle_gamma   90.00
#
_symmetry.space_group_name_H-M   'P 1'
#
loop_
_entity.id
_entity.type
_entity.pdbx_description
1 polymer ?
#
loop_
_entity_poly.entity_id
_entity_poly.type
_entity_poly.pdbx_seq_one_letter_code
_entity_poly.pdbx_strand_id
1 'polypeptide(L)'
;MTTVTNTVTKYFSGGIEAVTEFKRNINSDNARRILDGRAEARIIELACGPVPEGHSRWTLRLLEKEAKVVLDTPVSKDAIRRALKKTNFDLTKMNTGAFPQERTQNL
;
A
#
# COMPACT_ATOMS: atom_id res chain seq x y z
N MET A 1 -23.99 2.52 28.05
CA MET A 1 -23.43 3.29 26.90
C MET A 1 -22.07 3.83 27.30
N THR A 2 -21.00 3.20 26.82
CA THR A 2 -19.62 3.34 27.37
C THR A 2 -18.76 4.36 26.62
N THR A 3 -19.08 4.74 25.40
CA THR A 3 -18.27 5.64 24.56
C THR A 3 -18.24 7.08 25.05
N VAL A 4 -19.40 7.63 25.44
CA VAL A 4 -19.49 9.00 26.00
C VAL A 4 -18.80 9.06 27.36
N THR A 5 -19.02 8.08 28.23
CA THR A 5 -18.38 8.03 29.55
C THR A 5 -16.86 7.91 29.43
N ASN A 6 -16.35 7.07 28.52
CA ASN A 6 -14.91 6.90 28.34
C ASN A 6 -14.21 8.16 27.80
N THR A 7 -14.85 8.87 26.87
CA THR A 7 -14.30 10.12 26.32
C THR A 7 -14.29 11.24 27.37
N VAL A 8 -15.36 11.36 28.15
CA VAL A 8 -15.44 12.30 29.27
C VAL A 8 -14.37 11.99 30.32
N THR A 9 -14.23 10.74 30.77
CA THR A 9 -13.21 10.35 31.75
C THR A 9 -11.79 10.64 31.25
N LYS A 10 -11.50 10.39 29.96
CA LYS A 10 -10.19 10.66 29.35
C LYS A 10 -9.88 12.15 29.28
N TYR A 11 -10.88 12.98 28.98
CA TYR A 11 -10.73 14.44 28.99
C TYR A 11 -10.47 14.97 30.39
N PHE A 12 -11.24 14.53 31.39
CA PHE A 12 -11.08 14.98 32.77
C PHE A 12 -9.72 14.61 33.35
N SER A 13 -9.17 13.44 33.01
CA SER A 13 -7.88 12.99 33.55
C SER A 13 -6.65 13.50 32.80
N GLY A 14 -6.76 13.80 31.51
CA GLY A 14 -5.59 14.12 30.67
C GLY A 14 -5.77 15.30 29.71
N GLY A 15 -6.85 16.06 29.83
CA GLY A 15 -7.12 17.24 29.01
C GLY A 15 -7.35 16.94 27.52
N ILE A 16 -7.21 17.97 26.70
CA ILE A 16 -7.42 17.90 25.23
C ILE A 16 -6.41 16.94 24.58
N GLU A 17 -5.15 17.01 24.98
CA GLU A 17 -4.08 16.18 24.42
C GLU A 17 -4.43 14.70 24.55
N ALA A 18 -4.83 14.25 25.75
CA ALA A 18 -5.21 12.87 25.95
C ALA A 18 -6.38 12.43 25.07
N VAL A 19 -7.36 13.28 24.77
CA VAL A 19 -8.48 12.93 23.89
C VAL A 19 -8.03 12.86 22.43
N THR A 20 -7.19 13.81 21.99
CA THR A 20 -6.70 13.89 20.61
C THR A 20 -5.66 12.82 20.27
N GLU A 21 -4.92 12.32 21.27
CA GLU A 21 -4.00 11.21 21.10
C GLU A 21 -4.73 9.89 20.87
N PHE A 22 -4.71 9.45 19.61
CA PHE A 22 -5.04 8.09 19.23
C PHE A 22 -3.86 7.16 19.53
N LYS A 23 -3.97 6.38 20.61
CA LYS A 23 -3.08 5.25 20.90
C LYS A 23 -3.30 4.15 19.86
N ARG A 24 -2.59 4.24 18.75
CA ARG A 24 -2.58 3.22 17.69
C ARG A 24 -1.65 2.09 18.09
N ASN A 25 -2.15 0.87 18.13
CA ASN A 25 -1.30 -0.31 18.24
C ASN A 25 -0.52 -0.46 16.92
N ILE A 26 0.80 -0.69 17.02
CA ILE A 26 1.69 -0.96 15.88
C ILE A 26 1.20 -2.15 15.06
N ASN A 27 0.57 -3.15 15.70
CA ASN A 27 0.05 -4.34 15.05
C ASN A 27 -1.41 -4.20 14.56
N SER A 28 -2.05 -3.04 14.75
CA SER A 28 -3.43 -2.83 14.30
C SER A 28 -3.50 -2.33 12.85
N ASP A 29 -4.63 -2.55 12.18
CA ASP A 29 -4.88 -2.00 10.85
C ASP A 29 -4.91 -0.45 10.82
N ASN A 30 -5.12 0.18 11.98
CA ASN A 30 -5.05 1.63 12.15
C ASN A 30 -3.64 2.11 12.54
N ALA A 31 -2.62 1.26 12.49
CA ALA A 31 -1.23 1.67 12.69
C ALA A 31 -0.83 2.78 11.70
N ARG A 32 0.12 3.62 12.11
CA ARG A 32 0.63 4.68 11.25
C ARG A 32 1.32 4.04 10.05
N ARG A 33 0.79 4.31 8.85
CA ARG A 33 1.37 3.78 7.61
C ARG A 33 2.72 4.46 7.36
N ILE A 34 3.69 3.66 6.95
CA ILE A 34 5.01 4.13 6.49
C ILE A 34 4.84 4.95 5.20
N LEU A 35 3.92 4.51 4.34
CA LEU A 35 3.60 5.18 3.10
C LEU A 35 2.64 6.35 3.35
N ASP A 36 3.10 7.57 3.06
CA ASP A 36 2.29 8.78 3.10
C ASP A 36 1.49 8.97 1.80
N GLY A 37 0.57 9.93 1.80
CA GLY A 37 -0.27 10.19 0.61
C GLY A 37 0.53 10.65 -0.61
N ARG A 38 1.66 11.33 -0.42
CA ARG A 38 2.52 11.80 -1.52
C ARG A 38 3.31 10.64 -2.14
N ALA A 39 3.87 9.75 -1.33
CA ALA A 39 4.51 8.54 -1.83
C ALA A 39 3.51 7.59 -2.48
N GLU A 40 2.28 7.46 -1.96
CA GLU A 40 1.19 6.75 -2.65
C GLU A 40 0.97 7.32 -4.06
N ALA A 41 0.85 8.65 -4.19
CA ALA A 41 0.64 9.31 -5.48
C ALA A 41 1.79 9.06 -6.47
N ARG A 42 3.06 9.16 -6.02
CA ARG A 42 4.23 8.88 -6.86
C ARG A 42 4.28 7.43 -7.34
N ILE A 43 3.91 6.47 -6.49
CA ILE A 43 3.84 5.04 -6.89
C ILE A 43 2.77 4.83 -7.96
N ILE A 44 1.62 5.49 -7.81
CA ILE A 44 0.53 5.40 -8.79
C ILE A 44 0.97 6.01 -10.12
N GLU A 45 1.57 7.20 -10.10
CA GLU A 45 2.13 7.85 -11.28
C GLU A 45 3.11 6.94 -12.01
N LEU A 46 4.06 6.34 -11.29
CA LEU A 46 5.01 5.38 -11.83
C LEU A 46 4.30 4.17 -12.48
N ALA A 47 3.31 3.59 -11.79
CA ALA A 47 2.58 2.42 -12.28
C ALA A 47 1.68 2.70 -13.48
N CYS A 48 1.24 3.95 -13.66
CA CYS A 48 0.53 4.43 -14.85
C CYS A 48 1.46 4.73 -16.03
N GLY A 49 2.77 4.83 -15.78
CA GLY A 49 3.77 5.14 -16.79
C GLY A 49 4.18 3.92 -17.65
N PRO A 50 5.04 4.16 -18.66
CA PRO A 50 5.58 3.09 -19.50
C PRO A 50 6.41 2.13 -18.65
N VAL A 51 6.32 0.85 -18.99
CA VAL A 51 7.11 -0.20 -18.36
C VAL A 51 8.57 -0.05 -18.83
N PRO A 52 9.56 -0.15 -17.92
CA PRO A 52 10.97 -0.05 -18.30
C PRO A 52 11.39 -1.18 -19.26
N GLU A 53 12.41 -0.92 -20.06
CA GLU A 53 12.87 -1.84 -21.09
C GLU A 53 13.21 -3.24 -20.54
N GLY A 54 12.97 -4.26 -21.36
CA GLY A 54 13.17 -5.66 -20.98
C GLY A 54 12.05 -6.27 -20.13
N HIS A 55 10.98 -5.52 -19.84
CA HIS A 55 9.81 -6.02 -19.14
C HIS A 55 8.53 -5.83 -19.96
N SER A 56 7.67 -6.84 -19.96
CA SER A 56 6.38 -6.80 -20.67
C SER A 56 5.28 -6.07 -19.91
N ARG A 57 5.39 -5.98 -18.57
CA ARG A 57 4.40 -5.34 -17.69
C ARG A 57 5.00 -4.94 -16.36
N TRP A 58 4.32 -4.02 -15.66
CA TRP A 58 4.60 -3.73 -14.26
C TRP A 58 4.36 -4.96 -13.37
N THR A 59 5.36 -5.30 -12.56
CA THR A 59 5.21 -6.27 -11.46
C THR A 59 5.48 -5.57 -10.14
N LEU A 60 4.93 -6.08 -9.04
CA LEU A 60 5.15 -5.49 -7.73
C LEU A 60 6.64 -5.44 -7.32
N ARG A 61 7.46 -6.40 -7.76
CA ARG A 61 8.92 -6.40 -7.52
C ARG A 61 9.63 -5.34 -8.35
N LEU A 62 9.18 -5.13 -9.59
CA LEU A 62 9.72 -4.09 -10.46
C LEU A 62 9.38 -2.69 -9.91
N LEU A 63 8.13 -2.48 -9.50
CA LEU A 63 7.70 -1.25 -8.84
C LEU A 63 8.45 -1.00 -7.53
N GLU A 64 8.73 -2.03 -6.73
CA GLU A 64 9.55 -1.90 -5.51
C GLU A 64 10.98 -1.43 -5.82
N LYS A 65 11.59 -1.98 -6.88
CA LYS A 65 12.93 -1.57 -7.33
C LYS A 65 12.95 -0.13 -7.82
N GLU A 66 12.01 0.24 -8.69
CA GLU A 66 11.92 1.59 -9.26
C GLU A 66 11.51 2.63 -8.21
N ALA A 67 10.55 2.29 -7.33
CA ALA A 67 10.14 3.18 -6.25
C ALA A 67 11.29 3.47 -5.27
N LYS A 68 12.23 2.54 -5.08
CA LYS A 68 13.44 2.79 -4.27
C LYS A 68 14.34 3.88 -4.85
N VAL A 69 14.30 4.11 -6.16
CA VAL A 69 15.06 5.18 -6.83
C VAL A 69 14.32 6.51 -6.76
N VAL A 70 12.99 6.49 -6.83
CA VAL A 70 12.14 7.68 -6.92
C VAL A 70 11.69 8.24 -5.56
N LEU A 71 11.65 7.40 -4.53
CA LEU A 71 11.19 7.75 -3.18
C LEU A 71 12.36 7.83 -2.20
N ASP A 72 12.28 8.81 -1.30
CA ASP A 72 13.27 8.99 -0.22
C ASP A 72 13.18 7.89 0.86
N THR A 73 12.07 7.17 0.93
CA THR A 73 11.81 6.14 1.95
C THR A 73 11.66 4.77 1.30
N PRO A 74 12.32 3.71 1.85
CA PRO A 74 12.13 2.37 1.36
C PRO A 74 10.70 1.90 1.62
N VAL A 75 10.01 1.49 0.56
CA VAL A 75 8.65 0.96 0.62
C VAL A 75 8.68 -0.52 0.29
N SER A 76 8.03 -1.34 1.11
CA SER A 76 7.93 -2.78 0.83
C SER A 76 6.93 -3.08 -0.30
N LYS A 77 7.16 -4.17 -1.01
CA LYS A 77 6.24 -4.74 -2.00
C LYS A 77 4.77 -4.79 -1.56
N ASP A 78 4.51 -5.15 -0.30
CA ASP A 78 3.16 -5.26 0.23
C ASP A 78 2.50 -3.91 0.48
N ALA A 79 3.28 -2.90 0.88
CA ALA A 79 2.79 -1.53 0.98
C ALA A 79 2.39 -0.98 -0.40
N ILE A 80 3.19 -1.25 -1.43
CA ILE A 80 2.86 -0.93 -2.84
C ILE A 80 1.56 -1.63 -3.26
N ARG A 81 1.44 -2.94 -3.00
CA ARG A 81 0.21 -3.69 -3.31
C ARG A 81 -1.03 -3.07 -2.64
N ARG A 82 -0.93 -2.72 -1.36
CA ARG A 82 -2.04 -2.09 -0.62
C ARG A 82 -2.40 -0.72 -1.18
N ALA A 83 -1.41 0.08 -1.55
CA ALA A 83 -1.62 1.39 -2.16
C ALA A 83 -2.36 1.27 -3.50
N LEU A 84 -1.89 0.40 -4.39
CA LEU A 84 -2.52 0.16 -5.70
C LEU A 84 -3.93 -0.45 -5.56
N LYS A 85 -4.13 -1.37 -4.61
CA LYS A 85 -5.46 -1.95 -4.35
C LYS A 85 -6.47 -0.91 -3.86
N LYS A 86 -6.04 0.04 -3.02
CA LYS A 86 -6.88 1.13 -2.51
C LYS A 86 -7.41 2.02 -3.63
N THR A 87 -6.66 2.15 -4.73
CA THR A 87 -7.04 2.96 -5.90
C THR A 87 -7.62 2.12 -7.04
N ASN A 88 -8.04 0.88 -6.78
CA ASN A 88 -8.57 -0.07 -7.77
C ASN A 88 -7.63 -0.32 -8.96
N PHE A 89 -6.32 -0.18 -8.75
CA PHE A 89 -5.33 -0.31 -9.81
C PHE A 89 -4.88 -1.77 -9.95
N ASP A 90 -5.50 -2.48 -10.89
CA ASP A 90 -5.35 -3.93 -11.09
C ASP A 90 -4.23 -4.35 -12.06
N LEU A 91 -3.48 -3.40 -12.64
CA LEU A 91 -2.45 -3.67 -13.66
C LEU A 91 -1.29 -4.58 -13.19
N THR A 92 -1.10 -4.71 -11.88
CA THR A 92 -0.09 -5.63 -11.31
C THR A 92 -0.61 -7.05 -11.09
N LYS A 93 -1.92 -7.30 -11.25
CA LYS A 93 -2.48 -8.64 -11.14
C LYS A 93 -1.93 -9.50 -12.27
N MET A 94 -1.45 -10.69 -11.91
CA MET A 94 -1.32 -11.76 -12.88
C MET A 94 -2.74 -12.12 -13.34
N ASN A 95 -2.92 -12.27 -14.64
CA ASN A 95 -3.99 -13.08 -15.21
C ASN A 95 -3.74 -14.54 -14.80
N THR A 96 -3.97 -14.85 -13.52
CA THR A 96 -3.98 -16.21 -12.98
C THR A 96 -5.29 -16.90 -13.39
N GLY A 97 -5.63 -16.83 -14.67
CA GLY A 97 -6.58 -17.76 -15.25
C GLY A 97 -5.84 -19.07 -15.46
N ALA A 98 -6.46 -20.20 -15.12
CA ALA A 98 -5.99 -21.51 -15.52
C ALA A 98 -6.19 -21.65 -17.04
N PHE A 99 -5.30 -21.07 -17.84
CA PHE A 99 -5.22 -21.35 -19.27
C PHE A 99 -4.18 -22.46 -19.46
N PRO A 100 -4.55 -23.65 -19.95
CA PRO A 100 -3.57 -24.69 -20.27
C PRO A 100 -2.53 -24.11 -21.23
N GLN A 101 -1.25 -24.18 -20.87
CA GLN A 101 -0.20 -23.90 -21.84
C GLN A 101 -0.25 -25.00 -22.90
N GLU A 102 -0.69 -24.67 -24.10
CA GLU A 102 -0.43 -25.51 -25.27
C GLU A 102 1.08 -25.64 -25.42
N ARG A 103 1.62 -26.79 -25.02
CA ARG A 103 2.97 -27.17 -25.39
C ARG A 103 2.94 -27.50 -26.88
N THR A 104 3.23 -26.53 -27.73
CA THR A 104 3.63 -26.82 -29.11
C THR A 104 4.93 -27.61 -29.06
N GLN A 105 4.85 -28.91 -29.35
CA GLN A 105 6.01 -29.74 -29.67
C GLN A 105 6.56 -29.25 -31.02
N ASN A 106 7.74 -28.64 -31.00
CA ASN A 106 8.47 -28.38 -32.24
C ASN A 106 9.01 -29.73 -32.76
N LEU A 107 8.68 -30.04 -34.01
CA LEU A 107 9.30 -31.10 -34.82
C LEU A 107 10.68 -30.66 -35.32
#